data_AF-A0A522XSG9-F1
#
_entry.id   AF-A0A522XSG9-F1
#
_cell.length_a   1.000
_cell.length_b   1.000
_cell.length_c   1.000
_cell.angle_alpha   90.00
_cell.angle_beta   90.00
_cell.angle_gamma   90.00
#
_symmetry.space_group_name_H-M   'P 1'
#
loop_
_entity.id
_entity.type
_entity.pdbx_description
1 polymer ?
#
loop_
_entity_poly.entity_id
_entity_poly.type
_entity_poly.pdbx_seq_one_letter_code
_entity_poly.pdbx_strand_id
1 'polypeptide(L)'
;MVGIDRLLSKSLDTVIRENLGARTVQKIENRLVEKYGVTLTESIEQFQKLDSVLREFFGSSADGLENKFLKNVCEIKLVNGEKQIYIENSSLTKIILESFGDDDKKKILGVINGDALIISEIIEKCDIAQTSGYRKINSLIDDGLLVPSGYVSTADGKKV
;
A
#
# COMPACT_ATOMS: atom_id res chain seq x y z
N MET A 1 3.19 10.51 1.59
CA MET A 1 2.49 9.91 2.74
C MET A 1 2.37 8.42 2.43
N VAL A 2 3.48 7.68 2.52
CA VAL A 2 3.70 6.43 1.75
C VAL A 2 2.82 5.25 2.21
N GLY A 3 2.32 5.27 3.45
CA GLY A 3 1.66 4.10 4.04
C GLY A 3 0.32 3.74 3.39
N ILE A 4 -0.60 4.69 3.29
CA ILE A 4 -1.92 4.40 2.70
C ILE A 4 -1.79 4.10 1.20
N ASP A 5 -0.87 4.76 0.51
CA ASP A 5 -0.60 4.53 -0.91
C ASP A 5 -0.17 3.08 -1.16
N ARG A 6 0.70 2.53 -0.29
CA ARG A 6 1.15 1.13 -0.35
C ARG A 6 0.05 0.12 0.02
N LEU A 7 -0.78 0.44 1.02
CA LEU A 7 -1.93 -0.41 1.38
C LEU A 7 -2.93 -0.53 0.22
N LEU A 8 -3.16 0.58 -0.50
CA LEU A 8 -4.12 0.62 -1.61
C LEU A 8 -3.54 0.13 -2.93
N SER A 9 -2.21 0.06 -3.09
CA SER A 9 -1.55 -0.15 -4.38
C SER A 9 -1.95 -1.46 -5.07
N LYS A 10 -1.99 -2.58 -4.34
CA LYS A 10 -2.39 -3.89 -4.88
C LYS A 10 -3.85 -3.90 -5.35
N SER A 11 -4.75 -3.35 -4.54
CA SER A 11 -6.17 -3.27 -4.89
C SER A 11 -6.40 -2.34 -6.08
N LEU A 12 -5.72 -1.19 -6.12
CA LEU A 12 -5.78 -0.26 -7.24
C LEU A 12 -5.19 -0.84 -8.52
N ASP A 13 -4.06 -1.54 -8.46
CA ASP A 13 -3.46 -2.23 -9.62
C ASP A 13 -4.47 -3.22 -10.23
N THR A 14 -5.11 -4.02 -9.38
CA THR A 14 -6.14 -4.99 -9.81
C THR A 14 -7.32 -4.28 -10.47
N VAL A 15 -7.86 -3.24 -9.83
CA VAL A 15 -8.99 -2.46 -10.36
C VAL A 15 -8.64 -1.77 -11.68
N ILE A 16 -7.45 -1.19 -11.81
CA ILE A 16 -6.98 -0.56 -13.04
C ILE A 16 -6.91 -1.59 -14.16
N ARG A 17 -6.35 -2.77 -13.88
CA ARG A 17 -6.24 -3.86 -14.86
C ARG A 17 -7.61 -4.33 -15.36
N GLU A 18 -8.56 -4.51 -14.45
CA GLU A 18 -9.93 -4.90 -14.78
C GLU A 18 -10.67 -3.82 -15.60
N ASN A 19 -10.49 -2.55 -15.25
CA ASN A 19 -11.21 -1.45 -15.91
C ASN A 19 -10.66 -1.09 -17.30
N LEU A 20 -9.34 -1.13 -17.48
CA LEU A 20 -8.70 -0.72 -18.73
C LEU A 20 -8.48 -1.88 -19.71
N GLY A 21 -8.40 -3.11 -19.19
CA GLY A 21 -8.11 -4.32 -19.95
C GLY A 21 -6.64 -4.47 -20.32
N ALA A 22 -6.20 -5.72 -20.51
CA ALA A 22 -4.78 -6.09 -20.63
C ALA A 22 -4.01 -5.30 -21.71
N ARG A 23 -4.60 -5.07 -22.89
CA ARG A 23 -3.92 -4.34 -23.98
C ARG A 23 -3.66 -2.87 -23.64
N THR A 24 -4.60 -2.22 -22.97
CA THR A 24 -4.48 -0.81 -22.60
C THR A 24 -3.48 -0.65 -21.46
N VAL A 25 -3.56 -1.54 -20.46
CA VAL A 25 -2.61 -1.60 -19.35
C VAL A 25 -1.19 -1.75 -19.87
N GLN A 26 -0.95 -2.68 -20.80
CA GLN A 26 0.39 -2.89 -21.36
C GLN A 26 0.96 -1.62 -22.00
N LYS A 27 0.13 -0.83 -22.69
CA LYS A 27 0.57 0.45 -23.28
C LYS A 27 0.93 1.47 -22.20
N ILE A 28 0.14 1.53 -21.13
CA ILE A 28 0.40 2.41 -19.99
C ILE A 28 1.68 2.00 -19.26
N GLU A 29 1.87 0.71 -19.00
CA GLU A 29 3.08 0.16 -18.37
C GLU A 29 4.33 0.46 -19.20
N ASN A 30 4.30 0.21 -20.51
CA ASN A 30 5.40 0.55 -21.39
C ASN A 30 5.73 2.05 -21.30
N ARG A 31 4.69 2.90 -21.27
CA ARG A 31 4.87 4.34 -21.21
C ARG A 31 5.42 4.83 -19.86
N LEU A 32 4.98 4.23 -18.75
CA LEU A 32 5.50 4.50 -17.40
C LEU A 32 6.98 4.13 -17.29
N VAL A 33 7.36 3.00 -17.87
CA VAL A 33 8.76 2.56 -17.93
C VAL A 33 9.58 3.51 -18.80
N GLU A 34 9.12 3.84 -20.01
CA GLU A 34 9.81 4.76 -20.92
C GLU A 34 10.04 6.15 -20.30
N LYS A 35 9.02 6.70 -19.63
CA LYS A 35 9.05 8.09 -19.14
C LYS A 35 9.68 8.23 -17.76
N TYR A 36 9.48 7.25 -16.89
CA TYR A 36 9.82 7.37 -15.47
C TYR A 36 10.61 6.17 -14.92
N GLY A 37 10.77 5.09 -15.68
CA GLY A 37 11.46 3.88 -15.23
C GLY A 37 10.73 3.13 -14.11
N VAL A 38 9.41 3.25 -14.01
CA VAL A 38 8.60 2.63 -12.94
C VAL A 38 7.53 1.69 -13.51
N THR A 39 7.18 0.68 -12.72
CA THR A 39 6.06 -0.22 -12.96
C THR A 39 4.71 0.45 -12.64
N LEU A 40 3.60 -0.20 -13.02
CA LEU A 40 2.26 0.28 -12.68
C LEU A 40 2.08 0.39 -11.16
N THR A 41 2.45 -0.64 -10.40
CA THR A 41 2.31 -0.66 -8.94
C THR A 41 3.10 0.47 -8.28
N GLU A 42 4.36 0.69 -8.68
CA GLU A 42 5.18 1.81 -8.19
C GLU A 42 4.62 3.18 -8.59
N SER A 43 3.99 3.27 -9.77
CA SER A 43 3.35 4.50 -10.22
C SER A 43 2.09 4.84 -9.40
N ILE A 44 1.41 3.85 -8.81
CA ILE A 44 0.28 4.07 -7.90
C ILE A 44 0.79 4.70 -6.59
N GLU A 45 1.92 4.23 -6.07
CA GLU A 45 2.59 4.85 -4.91
C GLU A 45 3.10 6.27 -5.21
N GLN A 46 3.28 6.60 -6.49
CA GLN A 46 3.69 7.91 -6.98
C GLN A 46 2.67 8.47 -7.96
N PHE A 47 1.42 8.60 -7.51
CA PHE A 47 0.23 8.79 -8.34
C PHE A 47 0.33 9.89 -9.42
N GLN A 48 1.10 10.96 -9.17
CA GLN A 48 1.35 12.01 -10.18
C GLN A 48 1.98 11.47 -11.48
N LYS A 49 2.83 10.44 -11.40
CA LYS A 49 3.41 9.78 -12.58
C LYS A 49 2.35 9.01 -13.36
N LEU A 50 1.47 8.30 -12.65
CA LEU A 50 0.35 7.58 -13.23
C LEU A 50 -0.63 8.55 -13.91
N ASP A 51 -1.07 9.60 -13.20
CA ASP A 51 -1.93 10.67 -13.72
C ASP A 51 -1.37 11.26 -15.01
N SER A 52 -0.08 11.61 -15.01
CA SER A 52 0.56 12.15 -16.21
C SER A 52 0.46 11.21 -17.41
N VAL A 53 0.63 9.90 -17.22
CA VAL A 53 0.51 8.93 -18.33
C VAL A 53 -0.95 8.73 -18.71
N LEU A 54 -1.88 8.65 -17.75
CA LEU A 54 -3.31 8.54 -18.04
C LEU A 54 -3.79 9.73 -18.87
N ARG A 55 -3.36 10.95 -18.55
CA ARG A 55 -3.69 12.15 -19.34
C ARG A 55 -3.11 12.13 -20.75
N GLU A 56 -1.96 11.51 -20.98
CA GLU A 56 -1.42 11.33 -22.35
C GLU A 56 -2.32 10.44 -23.21
N PHE A 57 -2.91 9.39 -22.63
CA PHE A 57 -3.77 8.46 -23.37
C PHE A 57 -5.24 8.89 -23.44
N PHE A 58 -5.76 9.53 -22.39
CA PHE A 58 -7.19 9.77 -22.21
C PHE A 58 -7.56 11.27 -22.13
N GLY A 59 -6.59 12.18 -22.13
CA GLY A 59 -6.82 13.61 -22.00
C GLY A 59 -7.61 13.96 -20.72
N SER A 60 -8.61 14.83 -20.85
CA SER A 60 -9.49 15.22 -19.74
C SER A 60 -10.34 14.08 -19.17
N SER A 61 -10.49 12.97 -19.89
CA SER A 61 -11.24 11.81 -19.40
C SER A 61 -10.49 11.02 -18.32
N ALA A 62 -9.19 11.28 -18.13
CA ALA A 62 -8.39 10.65 -17.08
C ALA A 62 -8.99 10.88 -15.68
N ASP A 63 -9.50 12.08 -15.40
CA ASP A 63 -10.11 12.41 -14.10
C ASP A 63 -11.29 11.48 -13.75
N GLY A 64 -12.10 11.12 -14.75
CA GLY A 64 -13.22 10.21 -14.58
C GLY A 64 -12.77 8.77 -14.31
N LEU A 65 -11.69 8.34 -14.97
CA LEU A 65 -11.10 7.02 -14.77
C LEU A 65 -10.47 6.88 -13.39
N GLU A 66 -9.69 7.87 -12.96
CA GLU A 66 -9.06 7.89 -11.63
C GLU A 66 -10.09 7.85 -10.51
N ASN A 67 -11.15 8.67 -10.62
CA ASN A 67 -12.27 8.63 -9.69
C ASN A 67 -12.96 7.26 -9.69
N LYS A 68 -13.11 6.61 -10.86
CA LYS A 68 -13.69 5.27 -10.96
C LYS A 68 -12.80 4.23 -10.28
N PHE A 69 -11.48 4.30 -10.47
CA PHE A 69 -10.53 3.39 -9.83
C PHE A 69 -10.60 3.52 -8.31
N LEU A 70 -10.54 4.75 -7.79
CA LEU A 70 -10.62 5.00 -6.36
C LEU A 70 -11.94 4.52 -5.78
N LYS A 71 -13.09 4.85 -6.39
CA LYS A 71 -14.41 4.42 -5.89
C LYS A 71 -14.58 2.90 -5.79
N ASN A 72 -13.92 2.13 -6.65
CA ASN A 72 -13.93 0.67 -6.58
C ASN A 72 -13.08 0.11 -5.42
N VAL A 73 -12.19 0.92 -4.85
CA VAL A 73 -11.32 0.54 -3.72
C VAL A 73 -11.83 1.13 -2.40
N CYS A 74 -12.04 2.43 -2.37
CA CYS A 74 -12.52 3.17 -1.21
C CYS A 74 -13.29 4.45 -1.58
N GLU A 75 -14.18 4.87 -0.69
CA GLU A 75 -14.91 6.13 -0.79
C GLU A 75 -14.57 7.04 0.39
N ILE A 76 -14.31 8.32 0.13
CA ILE A 76 -14.08 9.31 1.18
C ILE A 76 -15.37 10.08 1.40
N LYS A 77 -15.93 10.00 2.62
CA LYS A 77 -17.15 10.74 3.01
C LYS A 77 -16.84 11.71 4.15
N LEU A 78 -17.55 12.83 4.18
CA LEU A 78 -17.53 13.74 5.32
C LEU A 78 -18.70 13.38 6.24
N VAL A 79 -18.41 12.88 7.43
CA VAL A 79 -19.41 12.49 8.43
C VAL A 79 -19.13 13.28 9.70
N ASN A 80 -20.11 14.06 10.16
CA ASN A 80 -19.98 14.92 11.34
C ASN A 80 -18.79 15.89 11.29
N GLY A 81 -18.39 16.36 10.10
CA GLY A 81 -17.25 17.26 9.93
C GLY A 81 -15.89 16.56 9.84
N GLU A 82 -15.85 15.23 10.00
CA GLU A 82 -14.62 14.43 9.88
C GLU A 82 -14.58 13.67 8.56
N LYS A 83 -13.40 13.59 7.93
CA LYS A 83 -13.20 12.77 6.73
C LYS A 83 -13.05 11.32 7.15
N GLN A 84 -13.95 10.47 6.67
CA GLN A 84 -13.93 9.04 6.89
C GLN A 84 -13.68 8.31 5.57
N ILE A 85 -12.84 7.27 5.62
CA ILE A 85 -12.54 6.40 4.48
C ILE A 85 -13.36 5.13 4.64
N TYR A 86 -14.22 4.86 3.67
CA TYR A 86 -15.02 3.64 3.57
C TYR A 86 -14.33 2.71 2.59
N ILE A 87 -14.01 1.49 3.03
CA ILE A 87 -13.39 0.47 2.18
C ILE A 87 -14.46 -0.55 1.81
N GLU A 88 -14.86 -0.55 0.53
CA GLU A 88 -15.87 -1.48 0.00
C GLU A 88 -15.23 -2.65 -0.76
N ASN A 89 -13.92 -2.58 -1.04
CA ASN A 89 -13.17 -3.64 -1.71
C ASN A 89 -12.99 -4.86 -0.80
N SER A 90 -13.62 -5.98 -1.17
CA SER A 90 -13.62 -7.21 -0.36
C SER A 90 -12.22 -7.78 -0.12
N SER A 91 -11.32 -7.70 -1.10
CA SER A 91 -9.94 -8.15 -0.96
C SER A 91 -9.17 -7.33 0.07
N LEU A 92 -9.29 -6.00 0.02
CA LEU A 92 -8.67 -5.10 0.99
C LEU A 92 -9.27 -5.27 2.39
N THR A 93 -10.60 -5.36 2.48
CA THR A 93 -11.30 -5.64 3.73
C THR A 93 -10.84 -6.95 4.36
N LYS A 94 -10.66 -8.00 3.56
CA LYS A 94 -10.13 -9.29 4.01
C LYS A 94 -8.71 -9.14 4.59
N ILE A 95 -7.81 -8.47 3.87
CA ILE A 95 -6.42 -8.24 4.33
C ILE A 95 -6.41 -7.53 5.70
N ILE A 96 -7.22 -6.49 5.85
CA ILE A 96 -7.33 -5.73 7.10
C ILE A 96 -7.88 -6.64 8.21
N LEU A 97 -9.03 -7.28 8.01
CA LEU A 97 -9.67 -8.09 9.04
C LEU A 97 -8.84 -9.32 9.43
N GLU A 98 -8.20 -10.00 8.49
CA GLU A 98 -7.29 -11.13 8.78
C GLU A 98 -6.07 -10.68 9.56
N SER A 99 -5.54 -9.49 9.29
CA SER A 99 -4.38 -8.96 10.04
C SER A 99 -4.74 -8.56 11.46
N PHE A 100 -5.94 -8.02 11.69
CA PHE A 100 -6.43 -7.73 13.05
C PHE A 100 -7.01 -8.96 13.78
N GLY A 101 -7.36 -10.01 13.05
CA GLY A 101 -7.81 -11.29 13.59
C GLY A 101 -6.68 -12.23 14.01
N ASP A 102 -5.45 -12.00 13.53
CA ASP A 102 -4.24 -12.72 13.96
C ASP A 102 -3.66 -12.04 15.22
N ASP A 103 -3.59 -12.76 16.33
CA ASP A 103 -3.19 -12.22 17.63
C ASP A 103 -1.78 -11.60 17.61
N ASP A 104 -0.82 -12.23 16.93
CA ASP A 104 0.55 -11.73 16.86
C ASP A 104 0.62 -10.49 15.97
N LYS A 105 -0.04 -10.49 14.82
CA LYS A 105 -0.11 -9.30 13.94
C LYS A 105 -0.79 -8.13 14.66
N LYS A 106 -1.86 -8.38 15.40
CA LYS A 106 -2.54 -7.38 16.22
C LYS A 106 -1.63 -6.81 17.31
N LYS A 107 -0.86 -7.66 18.01
CA LYS A 107 0.16 -7.21 18.97
C LYS A 107 1.22 -6.33 18.31
N ILE A 108 1.75 -6.77 17.17
CA ILE A 108 2.75 -6.02 16.38
C ILE A 108 2.22 -4.62 16.03
N LEU A 109 1.01 -4.54 15.46
CA LEU A 109 0.38 -3.27 15.09
C LEU A 109 0.13 -2.37 16.30
N GLY A 110 -0.21 -2.95 17.46
CA GLY A 110 -0.40 -2.20 18.70
C GLY A 110 0.90 -1.62 19.29
N VAL A 111 2.02 -2.35 19.19
CA VAL A 111 3.32 -1.91 19.71
C VAL A 111 3.94 -0.79 18.87
N ILE A 112 3.65 -0.72 17.57
CA ILE A 112 4.24 0.25 16.63
C ILE A 112 3.44 1.58 16.60
N ASN A 113 2.64 1.84 17.62
CA ASN A 113 1.80 3.04 17.68
C ASN A 113 2.59 4.28 18.15
N GLY A 114 3.39 4.86 17.25
CA GLY A 114 4.02 6.18 17.42
C GLY A 114 5.52 6.22 17.15
N ASP A 115 6.23 5.11 17.36
CA ASP A 115 7.68 5.02 17.23
C ASP A 115 8.11 3.96 16.20
N ALA A 116 9.11 4.30 15.39
CA ALA A 116 9.76 3.33 14.52
C ALA A 116 10.64 2.41 15.37
N LEU A 117 10.50 1.09 15.18
CA LEU A 117 11.26 0.06 15.89
C LEU A 117 11.93 -0.86 14.88
N ILE A 118 13.10 -1.39 15.24
CA ILE A 118 13.70 -2.46 14.43
C ILE A 118 12.95 -3.78 14.67
N ILE A 119 13.01 -4.69 13.68
CA ILE A 119 12.24 -5.94 13.72
C ILE A 119 12.52 -6.76 14.99
N SER A 120 13.77 -6.81 15.46
CA SER A 120 14.12 -7.54 16.68
C SER A 120 13.46 -6.96 17.94
N GLU A 121 13.35 -5.63 18.05
CA GLU A 121 12.69 -4.97 19.18
C GLU A 121 11.18 -5.23 19.17
N ILE A 122 10.57 -5.24 17.98
CA ILE A 122 9.15 -5.58 17.82
C ILE A 122 8.90 -7.00 18.33
N ILE A 123 9.73 -7.96 17.89
CA ILE A 123 9.61 -9.37 18.28
C ILE A 123 9.76 -9.54 19.79
N GLU A 124 10.75 -8.85 20.40
CA GLU A 124 10.98 -8.88 21.84
C GLU A 124 9.81 -8.27 22.62
N LYS A 125 9.35 -7.08 22.24
CA LYS A 125 8.22 -6.39 22.90
C LYS A 125 6.89 -7.15 22.78
N CYS A 126 6.69 -7.86 21.67
CA CYS A 126 5.48 -8.64 21.44
C CYS A 126 5.50 -10.03 22.11
N ASP A 127 6.65 -10.49 22.60
CA ASP A 127 6.89 -11.84 23.12
C ASP A 127 6.41 -12.92 22.13
N ILE A 128 6.94 -12.85 20.91
CA ILE A 128 6.62 -13.79 19.82
C ILE A 128 7.86 -14.56 19.37
N ALA A 129 7.67 -15.79 18.90
CA ALA A 129 8.78 -16.59 18.39
C ALA A 129 9.44 -15.92 17.19
N GLN A 130 10.78 -15.94 17.14
CA GLN A 130 11.56 -15.16 16.19
C GLN A 130 11.18 -15.44 14.72
N THR A 131 11.21 -16.70 14.29
CA THR A 131 10.91 -17.08 12.90
C THR A 131 9.50 -16.69 12.46
N SER A 132 8.49 -16.91 13.33
CA SER A 132 7.11 -16.52 13.01
C SER A 132 6.94 -15.01 13.04
N GLY A 133 7.59 -14.31 13.96
CA GLY A 133 7.59 -12.85 14.08
C GLY A 133 8.10 -12.17 12.81
N TYR A 134 9.28 -12.56 12.32
CA TYR A 134 9.83 -12.04 11.05
C TYR A 134 8.86 -12.27 9.88
N ARG A 135 8.28 -13.47 9.76
CA ARG A 135 7.32 -13.78 8.69
C ARG A 135 6.07 -12.89 8.76
N LYS A 136 5.52 -12.67 9.96
CA LYS A 136 4.31 -11.85 10.15
C LYS A 136 4.58 -10.37 9.90
N ILE A 137 5.73 -9.85 10.35
CA ILE A 137 6.15 -8.47 10.10
C ILE A 137 6.34 -8.24 8.60
N ASN A 138 7.01 -9.16 7.90
CA ASN A 138 7.15 -9.07 6.45
C ASN A 138 5.80 -9.10 5.72
N SER A 139 4.87 -9.98 6.14
CA SER A 139 3.51 -9.97 5.59
C SER A 139 2.81 -8.63 5.81
N LEU A 140 2.93 -8.02 7.00
CA LEU A 140 2.34 -6.69 7.25
C LEU A 140 2.98 -5.59 6.39
N ILE A 141 4.28 -5.66 6.11
CA ILE A 141 4.99 -4.74 5.20
C ILE A 141 4.55 -4.94 3.75
N ASP A 142 4.41 -6.20 3.33
CA ASP A 142 3.96 -6.56 1.99
C ASP A 142 2.51 -6.14 1.76
N ASP A 143 1.67 -6.20 2.78
CA ASP A 143 0.27 -5.78 2.76
C ASP A 143 0.08 -4.27 2.97
N GLY A 144 1.17 -3.52 3.20
CA GLY A 144 1.13 -2.07 3.38
C GLY A 144 0.58 -1.59 4.72
N LEU A 145 0.39 -2.52 5.68
CA LEU A 145 -0.02 -2.21 7.06
C LEU A 145 1.16 -1.73 7.92
N LEU A 146 2.39 -2.05 7.52
CA LEU A 146 3.63 -1.47 8.04
C LEU A 146 4.46 -0.88 6.90
N VAL A 147 5.22 0.18 7.20
CA VAL A 147 6.13 0.82 6.25
C VAL A 147 7.52 0.90 6.87
N PRO A 148 8.57 0.38 6.20
CA PRO A 148 9.94 0.57 6.63
C PRO A 148 10.31 2.06 6.67
N SER A 149 10.94 2.51 7.75
CA SER A 149 11.32 3.92 7.94
C SER A 149 12.80 4.03 8.29
N GLY A 150 13.65 4.19 7.26
CA GLY A 150 15.09 4.37 7.43
C GLY A 150 15.83 3.09 7.79
N TYR A 151 16.99 3.25 8.42
CA TYR A 151 17.83 2.16 8.92
C TYR A 151 18.66 2.66 10.12
N VAL A 152 18.96 1.77 11.04
CA VAL A 152 19.89 1.97 12.15
C VAL A 152 21.19 1.23 11.84
N SER A 153 22.33 1.80 12.22
CA SER A 153 23.61 1.10 12.14
C SER A 153 23.90 0.41 13.46
N THR A 154 24.10 -0.92 13.42
CA THR A 154 24.54 -1.67 14.61
C THR A 154 26.00 -1.33 14.95
N ALA A 155 26.44 -1.73 16.15
CA ALA A 155 27.83 -1.56 16.59
C ALA A 155 28.86 -2.17 15.62
N ASP A 156 28.46 -3.20 14.87
CA ASP A 156 29.28 -3.89 13.87
C ASP A 156 29.18 -3.26 12.46
N GLY A 157 28.53 -2.12 12.32
CA GLY A 157 28.37 -1.39 11.06
C GLY A 157 27.31 -1.96 10.11
N LYS A 158 26.51 -2.95 10.53
CA LYS A 158 25.41 -3.49 9.72
C LYS A 158 24.20 -2.55 9.78
N LYS A 159 23.56 -2.33 8.64
CA LYS A 159 22.30 -1.58 8.55
C LYS A 159 21.13 -2.52 8.83
N VAL A 160 20.27 -2.14 9.76
CA VAL A 160 19.05 -2.86 10.17
C VAL A 160 17.84 -1.94 10.21
#